data_AF-A0A7C3IZT3-F1
#
_entry.id   AF-A0A7C3IZT3-F1
#
_cell.length_a   1.000
_cell.length_b   1.000
_cell.length_c   1.000
_cell.angle_alpha   90.00
_cell.angle_beta   90.00
_cell.angle_gamma   90.00
#
_symmetry.space_group_name_H-M   'P 1'
#
loop_
_entity.id
_entity.type
_entity.pdbx_description
1 polymer ?
#
loop_
_entity_poly.entity_id
_entity_poly.type
_entity_poly.pdbx_seq_one_letter_code
_entity_poly.pdbx_strand_id
1 'polypeptide(L)'
;MSAAGWPECDAFPVFSVCGWSGAGKTTLLERIVRHFCQQGLRLAVVKHNIHGINIDTSGKDSDRFFQAGADVLLQGPAQEFFRAHGAGDRRLLAALHALARRYDLILLEGHKGTPFPKVWLLSDGESQPPPDAGNVLAVLPRDADRFTALRALLTEWLPRQWLKTPAYGCVLIGSRSTRFGRPKHLVASGGATWLERTVRLLQELAQQTVIAGNGYVPASLSTILQLPDAPGVEGPLAGILAAMRWAPHASWLVASCDLPWLATDALRWLLSSRIPGVWATLPMLPGEVHPEPLLAHYDFRAHHLLEELVASGEFCPARIAAGPHVATPCPPPHLAHAWRTVNTQADLGPAGLVH
;
A
#
# COMPACT_ATOMS: atom_id res chain seq x y z
N MET A 1 27.36 15.42 4.41
CA MET A 1 26.25 16.32 4.82
C MET A 1 25.01 15.45 4.95
N SER A 2 24.42 15.42 6.14
CA SER A 2 23.37 14.48 6.55
C SER A 2 22.11 14.57 5.71
N ALA A 3 21.42 13.43 5.58
CA ALA A 3 20.13 13.21 4.92
C ALA A 3 18.95 13.93 5.63
N ALA A 4 19.07 15.23 5.86
CA ALA A 4 18.14 16.02 6.69
C ALA A 4 16.82 16.41 5.98
N GLY A 5 16.39 15.70 4.94
CA GLY A 5 15.17 16.05 4.19
C GLY A 5 14.39 14.89 3.59
N TRP A 6 14.80 13.64 3.78
CA TRP A 6 14.19 12.46 3.16
C TRP A 6 13.71 11.32 4.10
N PRO A 7 13.57 11.49 5.43
CA PRO A 7 13.37 10.36 6.35
C PRO A 7 12.04 9.60 6.17
N GLU A 8 11.04 10.20 5.53
CA GLU A 8 9.69 9.61 5.38
C GLU A 8 9.56 8.64 4.19
N CYS A 9 10.54 8.58 3.29
CA CYS A 9 10.44 7.80 2.05
C CYS A 9 11.18 6.45 2.09
N ASP A 10 11.77 6.07 3.23
CA ASP A 10 12.63 4.87 3.34
C ASP A 10 11.89 3.54 3.07
N ALA A 11 10.56 3.54 3.20
CA ALA A 11 9.69 2.40 2.90
C ALA A 11 9.14 2.43 1.46
N PHE A 12 9.28 3.53 0.72
CA PHE A 12 8.74 3.62 -0.64
C PHE A 12 9.60 2.82 -1.63
N PRO A 13 8.99 2.19 -2.65
CA PRO A 13 9.71 1.39 -3.63
C PRO A 13 10.34 2.30 -4.70
N VAL A 14 11.25 3.19 -4.27
CA VAL A 14 11.94 4.15 -5.14
C VAL A 14 13.34 3.65 -5.44
N PHE A 15 13.67 3.53 -6.72
CA PHE A 15 14.98 3.07 -7.19
C PHE A 15 15.51 3.97 -8.31
N SER A 16 16.75 4.44 -8.21
CA SER A 16 17.32 5.36 -9.21
C SER A 16 18.22 4.65 -10.22
N VAL A 17 18.15 5.09 -11.46
CA VAL A 17 19.06 4.72 -12.54
C VAL A 17 19.80 5.98 -12.97
N CYS A 18 21.08 6.05 -12.62
CA CYS A 18 21.94 7.21 -12.85
C CYS A 18 23.05 6.91 -13.86
N GLY A 19 23.70 7.97 -14.34
CA GLY A 19 24.74 7.90 -15.38
C GLY A 19 24.67 9.17 -16.24
N TRP A 20 25.78 9.52 -16.89
CA TRP A 20 25.84 10.70 -17.74
C TRP A 20 24.91 10.63 -18.95
N SER A 21 24.75 11.77 -19.63
CA SER A 21 23.99 11.81 -20.89
C SER A 21 24.61 10.82 -21.90
N GLY A 22 23.77 10.11 -22.66
CA GLY A 22 24.24 9.07 -23.59
C GLY A 22 24.58 7.71 -22.97
N ALA A 23 24.57 7.56 -21.65
CA ALA A 23 24.88 6.28 -20.99
C ALA A 23 23.83 5.16 -21.22
N GLY A 24 22.77 5.39 -21.99
CA GLY A 24 21.74 4.37 -22.29
C GLY A 24 20.68 4.15 -21.21
N LYS A 25 20.51 5.11 -20.28
CA LYS A 25 19.52 5.02 -19.17
C LYS A 25 18.10 4.79 -19.66
N THR A 26 17.62 5.64 -20.59
CA THR A 26 16.24 5.56 -21.09
C THR A 26 15.97 4.22 -21.77
N THR A 27 16.86 3.76 -22.65
CA THR A 27 16.74 2.44 -23.32
C THR A 27 16.72 1.28 -22.32
N LEU A 28 17.53 1.35 -21.27
CA LEU A 28 17.51 0.35 -20.20
C LEU A 28 16.17 0.37 -19.43
N LEU A 29 15.73 1.57 -19.03
CA LEU A 29 14.48 1.77 -18.28
C LEU A 29 13.26 1.31 -19.07
N GLU A 30 13.18 1.58 -20.37
CA GLU A 30 12.09 1.08 -21.23
C GLU A 30 11.97 -0.46 -21.20
N ARG A 31 13.11 -1.16 -21.26
CA ARG A 31 13.14 -2.64 -21.17
C ARG A 31 12.71 -3.14 -19.80
N ILE A 32 13.17 -2.48 -18.73
CA ILE A 32 12.80 -2.81 -17.35
C ILE A 32 11.31 -2.57 -17.11
N VAL A 33 10.79 -1.41 -17.53
CA VAL A 33 9.37 -1.07 -17.43
C VAL A 33 8.52 -2.11 -18.15
N ARG A 34 8.85 -2.42 -19.41
CA ARG A 34 8.13 -3.45 -20.17
C ARG A 34 8.14 -4.80 -19.45
N HIS A 35 9.29 -5.23 -18.93
CA HIS A 35 9.42 -6.52 -18.24
C HIS A 35 8.55 -6.62 -16.98
N PHE A 36 8.61 -5.63 -16.08
CA PHE A 36 7.85 -5.69 -14.83
C PHE A 36 6.36 -5.40 -15.02
N CYS A 37 5.99 -4.54 -15.98
CA CYS A 37 4.57 -4.38 -16.35
C CYS A 37 3.98 -5.67 -16.92
N GLN A 38 4.74 -6.45 -17.70
CA GLN A 38 4.31 -7.77 -18.18
C GLN A 38 4.12 -8.79 -17.04
N GLN A 39 4.73 -8.57 -15.88
CA GLN A 39 4.53 -9.37 -14.66
C GLN A 39 3.34 -8.86 -13.82
N GLY A 40 2.58 -7.88 -14.32
CA GLY A 40 1.43 -7.32 -13.63
C GLY A 40 1.77 -6.23 -12.61
N LEU A 41 3.01 -5.73 -12.56
CA LEU A 41 3.37 -4.61 -11.70
C LEU A 41 3.02 -3.26 -12.34
N ARG A 42 2.56 -2.31 -11.54
CA ARG A 42 2.38 -0.91 -11.91
C ARG A 42 3.64 -0.11 -11.63
N LEU A 43 4.26 0.45 -12.67
CA LEU A 43 5.49 1.24 -12.56
C LEU A 43 5.25 2.72 -12.85
N ALA A 44 5.96 3.57 -12.13
CA ALA A 44 6.10 4.98 -12.45
C ALA A 44 7.57 5.29 -12.80
N VAL A 45 7.78 6.19 -13.75
CA VAL A 45 9.12 6.73 -14.06
C VAL A 45 9.11 8.22 -13.79
N VAL A 46 10.00 8.68 -12.92
CA VAL A 46 10.23 10.11 -12.67
C VAL A 46 11.53 10.49 -13.35
N LYS A 47 11.42 11.29 -14.41
CA LYS A 47 12.58 11.77 -15.16
C LYS A 47 12.95 13.17 -14.74
N HIS A 48 14.20 13.38 -14.34
CA HIS A 48 14.73 14.71 -14.10
C HIS A 48 15.24 15.33 -15.39
N ASN A 49 14.70 16.49 -15.79
CA ASN A 49 15.25 17.28 -16.89
C ASN A 49 15.66 18.67 -16.41
N ILE A 50 16.96 18.95 -16.45
CA ILE A 50 17.55 20.22 -15.98
C ILE A 50 17.20 21.36 -16.94
N HIS A 51 16.88 21.06 -18.21
CA HIS A 51 16.55 22.05 -19.23
C HIS A 51 15.03 22.34 -19.35
N GLY A 52 14.23 21.92 -18.37
CA GLY A 52 12.78 22.05 -18.40
C GLY A 52 12.08 20.93 -19.16
N ILE A 53 10.76 21.05 -19.31
CA ILE A 53 9.91 20.02 -19.91
C ILE A 53 9.17 20.63 -21.10
N ASN A 54 9.36 20.06 -22.30
CA ASN A 54 8.63 20.45 -23.51
C ASN A 54 7.79 19.25 -23.99
N ILE A 55 6.68 19.00 -23.28
CA ILE A 55 5.71 17.94 -23.61
C ILE A 55 4.45 18.54 -24.26
N ASP A 56 4.16 19.80 -23.96
CA ASP A 56 3.00 20.53 -24.46
C ASP A 56 3.28 21.19 -25.82
N THR A 57 2.24 21.48 -26.59
CA THR A 57 2.41 22.19 -27.87
C THR A 57 2.43 23.69 -27.61
N SER A 58 3.57 24.33 -27.88
CA SER A 58 3.71 25.78 -27.71
C SER A 58 2.61 26.56 -28.44
N GLY A 59 2.01 27.52 -27.74
CA GLY A 59 0.97 28.41 -28.28
C GLY A 59 -0.45 27.83 -28.32
N LYS A 60 -0.67 26.56 -27.97
CA LYS A 60 -2.02 26.01 -27.76
C LYS A 60 -2.60 26.43 -26.41
N ASP A 61 -3.89 26.19 -26.20
CA ASP A 61 -4.62 26.67 -25.02
C ASP A 61 -4.00 26.21 -23.70
N SER A 62 -3.59 24.94 -23.61
CA SER A 62 -2.89 24.39 -22.44
C SER A 62 -1.59 25.14 -22.13
N ASP A 63 -0.75 25.38 -23.14
CA ASP A 63 0.49 26.12 -22.96
C ASP A 63 0.19 27.58 -22.59
N ARG A 64 -0.77 28.21 -23.26
CA ARG A 64 -1.18 29.60 -22.97
C ARG A 64 -1.71 29.75 -21.53
N PHE A 65 -2.51 28.82 -21.03
CA PHE A 65 -2.94 28.81 -19.63
C PHE A 65 -1.76 28.68 -18.68
N PHE A 66 -0.81 27.78 -18.99
CA PHE A 66 0.38 27.61 -18.17
C PHE A 66 1.27 28.85 -18.16
N GLN A 67 1.56 29.45 -19.32
CA GLN A 67 2.33 30.70 -19.40
C GLN A 67 1.64 31.87 -18.70
N ALA A 68 0.30 31.87 -18.63
CA ALA A 68 -0.47 32.84 -17.87
C ALA A 68 -0.39 32.64 -16.34
N GLY A 69 0.27 31.57 -15.87
CA GLY A 69 0.50 31.27 -14.45
C GLY A 69 -0.41 30.20 -13.86
N ALA A 70 -1.29 29.56 -14.66
CA ALA A 70 -2.14 28.48 -14.18
C ALA A 70 -1.39 27.13 -14.16
N ASP A 71 -1.69 26.29 -13.18
CA ASP A 71 -1.38 24.86 -13.28
C ASP A 71 -2.44 24.20 -14.19
N VAL A 72 -2.00 23.29 -15.06
CA VAL A 72 -2.84 22.74 -16.14
C VAL A 72 -2.95 21.24 -15.99
N LEU A 73 -4.17 20.77 -15.78
CA LEU A 73 -4.55 19.36 -15.86
C LEU A 73 -5.28 19.11 -17.19
N LEU A 74 -4.71 18.26 -18.03
CA LEU A 74 -5.33 17.76 -19.24
C LEU A 74 -5.79 16.32 -19.01
N GLN A 75 -7.05 16.04 -19.35
CA GLN A 75 -7.63 14.71 -19.28
C GLN A 75 -8.07 14.28 -20.67
N GLY A 76 -7.64 13.08 -21.07
CA GLY A 76 -8.09 12.39 -22.27
C GLY A 76 -8.54 10.98 -21.93
N PRO A 77 -9.01 10.20 -22.91
CA PRO A 77 -9.36 8.81 -22.70
C PRO A 77 -8.18 8.01 -22.13
N ALA A 78 -8.31 7.55 -20.88
CA ALA A 78 -7.31 6.77 -20.15
C ALA A 78 -5.93 7.43 -19.95
N GLN A 79 -5.81 8.75 -20.13
CA GLN A 79 -4.56 9.48 -20.00
C GLN A 79 -4.78 10.83 -19.32
N GLU A 80 -3.88 11.17 -18.42
CA GLU A 80 -3.87 12.46 -17.75
C GLU A 80 -2.46 13.05 -17.82
N PHE A 81 -2.41 14.37 -18.02
CA PHE A 81 -1.17 15.13 -17.99
C PHE A 81 -1.35 16.31 -17.04
N PHE A 82 -0.48 16.41 -16.04
CA PHE A 82 -0.48 17.52 -15.11
C PHE A 82 0.83 18.30 -15.24
N ARG A 83 0.71 19.56 -15.69
CA ARG A 83 1.81 20.51 -15.79
C ARG A 83 1.61 21.59 -14.75
N ALA A 84 2.58 21.74 -13.85
CA ALA A 84 2.40 22.64 -12.73
C ALA A 84 3.70 23.36 -12.36
N HIS A 85 3.56 24.58 -11.84
CA HIS A 85 4.66 25.47 -11.50
C HIS A 85 5.35 25.02 -10.21
N GLY A 86 6.68 24.89 -10.27
CA GLY A 86 7.53 24.66 -9.10
C GLY A 86 8.65 23.66 -9.37
N ALA A 87 9.71 23.74 -8.58
CA ALA A 87 10.90 22.91 -8.71
C ALA A 87 11.50 22.56 -7.33
N GLY A 88 12.39 21.58 -7.31
CA GLY A 88 13.20 21.20 -6.14
C GLY A 88 12.72 19.96 -5.39
N ASP A 89 13.51 19.56 -4.40
CA ASP A 89 13.40 18.29 -3.68
C ASP A 89 12.05 18.11 -2.98
N ARG A 90 11.47 19.18 -2.40
CA ARG A 90 10.17 19.11 -1.72
C ARG A 90 9.04 18.69 -2.66
N ARG A 91 9.12 19.07 -3.93
CA ARG A 91 8.13 18.71 -4.95
C ARG A 91 8.32 17.27 -5.42
N LEU A 92 9.57 16.82 -5.56
CA LEU A 92 9.87 15.42 -5.81
C LEU A 92 9.33 14.56 -4.66
N LEU A 93 9.61 14.91 -3.41
CA LEU A 93 9.05 14.24 -2.23
C LEU A 93 7.53 14.13 -2.28
N ALA A 94 6.82 15.24 -2.53
CA ALA A 94 5.37 15.21 -2.65
C ALA A 94 4.88 14.29 -3.79
N ALA A 95 5.56 14.30 -4.93
CA ALA A 95 5.26 13.40 -6.04
C ALA A 95 5.49 11.93 -5.65
N LEU A 96 6.58 11.62 -4.94
CA LEU A 96 6.87 10.25 -4.50
C LEU A 96 5.83 9.73 -3.50
N HIS A 97 5.36 10.57 -2.57
CA HIS A 97 4.24 10.22 -1.70
C HIS A 97 2.99 9.86 -2.50
N ALA A 98 2.62 10.69 -3.50
CA ALA A 98 1.46 10.43 -4.33
C ALA A 98 1.62 9.16 -5.18
N LEU A 99 2.79 8.95 -5.79
CA LEU A 99 3.09 7.79 -6.62
C LEU A 99 3.16 6.50 -5.80
N ALA A 100 3.73 6.53 -4.61
CA ALA A 100 3.89 5.34 -3.77
C ALA A 100 2.54 4.69 -3.47
N ARG A 101 1.45 5.48 -3.41
CA ARG A 101 0.07 5.02 -3.16
C ARG A 101 -0.60 4.35 -4.37
N ARG A 102 0.03 4.37 -5.55
CA ARG A 102 -0.57 3.87 -6.80
C ARG A 102 0.32 2.93 -7.60
N TYR A 103 1.61 2.87 -7.27
CA TYR A 103 2.61 2.13 -8.05
C TYR A 103 3.41 1.18 -7.17
N ASP A 104 3.76 0.03 -7.75
CA ASP A 104 4.55 -1.00 -7.11
C ASP A 104 6.05 -0.69 -7.09
N LEU A 105 6.52 0.05 -8.09
CA LEU A 105 7.91 0.45 -8.25
C LEU A 105 7.98 1.83 -8.93
N ILE A 106 8.77 2.73 -8.36
CA ILE A 106 9.05 4.06 -8.88
C ILE A 106 10.52 4.12 -9.31
N LEU A 107 10.76 4.33 -10.59
CA LEU A 107 12.10 4.46 -11.17
C LEU A 107 12.45 5.93 -11.33
N LEU A 108 13.57 6.36 -10.74
CA LEU A 108 14.10 7.71 -10.96
C LEU A 108 15.15 7.68 -12.07
N GLU A 109 14.92 8.36 -13.17
CA GLU A 109 15.94 8.59 -14.19
C GLU A 109 16.73 9.87 -13.82
N GLY A 110 17.95 9.69 -13.33
CA GLY A 110 18.79 10.79 -12.84
C GLY A 110 18.75 10.95 -11.31
N HIS A 111 18.73 12.19 -10.80
CA HIS A 111 18.70 12.48 -9.36
C HIS A 111 19.88 11.87 -8.55
N LYS A 112 21.12 12.02 -9.03
CA LYS A 112 22.32 11.41 -8.42
C LYS A 112 22.54 11.75 -6.94
N GLY A 113 22.14 12.95 -6.51
CA GLY A 113 22.27 13.42 -5.13
C GLY A 113 21.20 12.94 -4.16
N THR A 114 20.16 12.24 -4.64
CA THR A 114 19.11 11.70 -3.75
C THR A 114 19.62 10.51 -2.92
N PRO A 115 19.05 10.24 -1.74
CA PRO A 115 19.50 9.13 -0.88
C PRO A 115 19.01 7.74 -1.35
N PHE A 116 18.12 7.69 -2.35
CA PHE A 116 17.52 6.45 -2.82
C PHE A 116 18.56 5.44 -3.36
N PRO A 117 18.32 4.13 -3.18
CA PRO A 117 19.18 3.10 -3.73
C PRO A 117 19.25 3.25 -5.25
N LYS A 118 20.45 3.10 -5.81
CA LYS A 118 20.64 3.34 -7.25
C LYS A 118 21.68 2.46 -7.90
N VAL A 119 21.56 2.34 -9.22
CA VAL A 119 22.66 1.88 -10.08
C VAL A 119 23.28 3.03 -10.85
N TRP A 120 24.56 2.92 -11.15
CA TRP A 120 25.28 3.87 -12.01
C TRP A 120 25.69 3.22 -13.33
N LEU A 121 25.28 3.80 -14.46
CA LEU A 121 25.66 3.34 -15.80
C LEU A 121 26.90 4.12 -16.26
N LEU A 122 28.01 3.42 -16.49
CA LEU A 122 29.24 4.03 -16.99
C LEU A 122 29.12 4.46 -18.46
N SER A 123 29.69 5.62 -18.80
CA SER A 123 29.87 6.06 -20.19
C SER A 123 31.24 5.64 -20.72
N ASP A 124 31.51 5.86 -22.01
CA ASP A 124 32.84 5.57 -22.57
C ASP A 124 33.90 6.43 -21.89
N GLY A 125 35.00 5.81 -21.46
CA GLY A 125 36.08 6.47 -20.74
C GLY A 125 35.78 6.81 -19.27
N GLU A 126 34.58 6.44 -18.77
CA GLU A 126 34.25 6.58 -17.35
C GLU A 126 34.59 5.28 -16.61
N SER A 127 35.41 5.37 -15.56
CA SER A 127 35.79 4.22 -14.75
C SER A 127 34.95 4.05 -13.47
N GLN A 128 34.36 5.14 -12.97
CA GLN A 128 33.66 5.15 -11.69
C GLN A 128 32.57 6.24 -11.65
N PRO A 129 31.51 6.06 -10.84
CA PRO A 129 30.56 7.13 -10.55
C PRO A 129 31.25 8.36 -9.96
N PRO A 130 30.66 9.56 -10.12
CA PRO A 130 31.19 10.77 -9.50
C PRO A 130 31.07 10.65 -7.96
N PRO A 131 31.97 11.30 -7.19
CA PRO A 131 31.98 11.19 -5.73
C PRO A 131 30.69 11.62 -5.03
N ASP A 132 29.88 12.44 -5.70
CA ASP A 132 28.59 12.94 -5.21
C ASP A 132 27.39 12.05 -5.57
N ALA A 133 27.62 10.91 -6.25
CA ALA A 133 26.60 9.89 -6.45
C ALA A 133 26.34 9.18 -5.12
N GLY A 134 25.31 9.60 -4.38
CA GLY A 134 24.92 8.92 -3.13
C GLY A 134 24.52 7.45 -3.35
N ASN A 135 24.37 6.66 -2.29
CA ASN A 135 23.78 5.29 -2.24
C ASN A 135 23.83 4.41 -3.53
N VAL A 136 24.99 4.29 -4.17
CA VAL A 136 25.19 3.44 -5.36
C VAL A 136 25.33 1.99 -4.91
N LEU A 137 24.36 1.14 -5.27
CA LEU A 137 24.35 -0.30 -4.98
C LEU A 137 25.13 -1.12 -6.00
N ALA A 138 25.19 -0.66 -7.26
CA ALA A 138 25.94 -1.32 -8.32
C ALA A 138 26.37 -0.33 -9.41
N VAL A 139 27.53 -0.59 -10.02
CA VAL A 139 28.04 0.10 -11.20
C VAL A 139 27.94 -0.84 -12.39
N LEU A 140 27.35 -0.38 -13.49
CA LEU A 140 27.05 -1.17 -14.68
C LEU A 140 27.91 -0.70 -15.88
N PRO A 141 28.95 -1.47 -16.26
CA PRO A 141 29.76 -1.20 -17.45
C PRO A 141 28.94 -1.16 -18.74
N ARG A 142 29.46 -0.51 -19.78
CA ARG A 142 28.72 -0.30 -21.06
C ARG A 142 28.60 -1.54 -21.91
N ASP A 143 29.64 -2.36 -21.88
CA ASP A 143 29.78 -3.66 -22.54
C ASP A 143 29.06 -4.80 -21.79
N ALA A 144 28.64 -4.58 -20.55
CA ALA A 144 27.91 -5.57 -19.77
C ALA A 144 26.43 -5.69 -20.18
N ASP A 145 25.81 -6.84 -19.88
CA ASP A 145 24.35 -6.99 -19.98
C ASP A 145 23.63 -6.27 -18.82
N ARG A 146 23.49 -4.95 -19.00
CA ARG A 146 22.85 -4.05 -18.02
C ARG A 146 21.41 -4.42 -17.70
N PHE A 147 20.69 -4.98 -18.67
CA PHE A 147 19.30 -5.36 -18.46
C PHE A 147 19.21 -6.54 -17.50
N THR A 148 19.98 -7.60 -17.76
CA THR A 148 19.99 -8.77 -16.88
C THR A 148 20.45 -8.41 -15.47
N ALA A 149 21.49 -7.57 -15.35
CA ALA A 149 22.00 -7.12 -14.05
C ALA A 149 20.97 -6.29 -13.26
N LEU A 150 20.38 -5.24 -13.87
CA LEU A 150 19.39 -4.40 -13.19
C LEU A 150 18.10 -5.17 -12.88
N ARG A 151 17.65 -6.04 -13.79
CA ARG A 151 16.49 -6.90 -13.55
C ARG A 151 16.72 -7.80 -12.33
N ALA A 152 17.85 -8.50 -12.26
CA ALA A 152 18.17 -9.38 -11.13
C ALA A 152 18.21 -8.61 -9.81
N LEU A 153 18.85 -7.44 -9.80
CA LEU A 153 18.91 -6.57 -8.62
C LEU A 153 17.52 -6.12 -8.18
N LEU A 154 16.68 -5.64 -9.09
CA LEU A 154 15.31 -5.21 -8.76
C LEU A 154 14.44 -6.38 -8.29
N THR A 155 14.58 -7.57 -8.88
CA THR A 155 13.87 -8.79 -8.45
C THR A 155 14.20 -9.17 -7.01
N GLU A 156 15.45 -9.00 -6.56
CA GLU A 156 15.84 -9.27 -5.18
C GLU A 156 15.45 -8.13 -4.22
N TRP A 157 15.65 -6.89 -4.65
CA TRP A 157 15.48 -5.71 -3.82
C TRP A 157 14.01 -5.38 -3.55
N LEU A 158 13.14 -5.46 -4.57
CA LEU A 158 11.78 -4.95 -4.49
C LEU A 158 10.92 -5.66 -3.41
N PRO A 159 10.91 -7.00 -3.30
CA PRO A 159 10.16 -7.68 -2.24
C PRO A 159 10.62 -7.26 -0.83
N ARG A 160 11.93 -7.12 -0.62
CA ARG A 160 12.48 -6.66 0.68
C ARG A 160 12.08 -5.22 0.99
N GLN A 161 12.06 -4.36 -0.03
CA GLN A 161 11.65 -2.98 0.12
C GLN A 161 10.16 -2.87 0.48
N TRP A 162 9.31 -3.70 -0.11
CA TRP A 162 7.89 -3.77 0.21
C TRP A 162 7.61 -4.12 1.67
N LEU A 163 8.38 -5.07 2.22
CA LEU A 163 8.23 -5.49 3.62
C LEU A 163 8.55 -4.38 4.63
N LYS A 164 9.26 -3.32 4.23
CA LYS A 164 9.50 -2.13 5.08
C LYS A 164 8.26 -1.27 5.30
N THR A 165 7.23 -1.43 4.47
CA THR A 165 5.96 -0.72 4.70
C THR A 165 5.44 -1.11 6.09
N PRO A 166 5.07 -0.15 6.95
CA PRO A 166 4.59 -0.47 8.30
C PRO A 166 3.29 -1.29 8.21
N ALA A 167 3.15 -2.29 9.07
CA ALA A 167 1.94 -3.10 9.18
C ALA A 167 1.19 -2.74 10.47
N TYR A 168 -0.01 -2.19 10.33
CA TYR A 168 -0.89 -1.79 11.42
C TYR A 168 -2.09 -2.72 11.54
N GLY A 169 -2.71 -2.76 12.72
CA GLY A 169 -3.91 -3.52 13.02
C GLY A 169 -5.13 -2.60 13.10
N CYS A 170 -6.25 -3.03 12.53
CA CYS A 170 -7.53 -2.33 12.62
C CYS A 170 -8.61 -3.31 13.08
N VAL A 171 -9.18 -3.06 14.25
CA VAL A 171 -10.35 -3.82 14.72
C VAL A 171 -11.63 -3.06 14.38
N LEU A 172 -12.51 -3.68 13.61
CA LEU A 172 -13.80 -3.10 13.24
C LEU A 172 -14.84 -3.35 14.33
N ILE A 173 -15.48 -2.29 14.82
CA ILE A 173 -16.57 -2.35 15.79
C ILE A 173 -17.84 -1.68 15.26
N GLY A 174 -18.94 -2.43 15.25
CA GLY A 174 -20.26 -1.90 14.86
C GLY A 174 -20.94 -1.15 16.00
N SER A 175 -21.78 -0.16 15.64
CA SER A 175 -22.55 0.67 16.58
C SER A 175 -23.82 0.01 17.13
N ARG A 176 -24.37 -1.03 16.48
CA ARG A 176 -25.62 -1.68 16.90
C ARG A 176 -25.65 -3.17 16.60
N SER A 177 -25.81 -3.99 17.64
CA SER A 177 -26.23 -5.38 17.50
C SER A 177 -27.64 -5.52 18.08
N THR A 178 -28.66 -5.10 17.32
CA THR A 178 -30.07 -5.18 17.75
C THR A 178 -30.56 -6.63 17.91
N ARG A 179 -29.88 -7.60 17.30
CA ARG A 179 -30.23 -9.03 17.32
C ARG A 179 -29.68 -9.81 18.53
N PHE A 180 -28.77 -9.21 19.31
CA PHE A 180 -28.06 -9.90 20.42
C PHE A 180 -28.37 -9.31 21.80
N GLY A 181 -29.25 -8.30 21.89
CA GLY A 181 -29.63 -7.61 23.14
C GLY A 181 -28.50 -6.80 23.82
N ARG A 182 -27.23 -7.07 23.48
CA ARG A 182 -26.01 -6.37 23.89
C ARG A 182 -25.06 -6.19 22.69
N PRO A 183 -24.13 -5.22 22.72
CA PRO A 183 -23.10 -5.10 21.68
C PRO A 183 -22.23 -6.37 21.62
N LYS A 184 -22.16 -7.05 20.47
CA LYS A 184 -21.47 -8.35 20.29
C LYS A 184 -19.99 -8.33 20.66
N HIS A 185 -19.30 -7.20 20.45
CA HIS A 185 -17.89 -7.03 20.82
C HIS A 185 -17.63 -7.09 22.34
N LEU A 186 -18.68 -7.03 23.17
CA LEU A 186 -18.60 -7.14 24.63
C LEU A 186 -18.91 -8.53 25.16
N VAL A 187 -19.06 -9.53 24.29
CA VAL A 187 -19.16 -10.92 24.74
C VAL A 187 -17.82 -11.32 25.34
N ALA A 188 -17.83 -11.65 26.64
CA ALA A 188 -16.66 -12.09 27.37
C ALA A 188 -16.55 -13.62 27.35
N SER A 189 -15.35 -14.13 27.05
CA SER A 189 -14.95 -15.53 27.28
C SER A 189 -13.61 -15.52 28.01
N GLY A 190 -13.43 -16.40 28.99
CA GLY A 190 -12.15 -16.51 29.69
C GLY A 190 -11.66 -15.23 30.38
N GLY A 191 -12.59 -14.35 30.81
CA GLY A 191 -12.27 -13.10 31.50
C GLY A 191 -11.87 -11.91 30.60
N ALA A 192 -11.91 -12.06 29.27
CA ALA A 192 -11.70 -10.97 28.32
C ALA A 192 -12.82 -10.94 27.25
N THR A 193 -13.13 -9.76 26.75
CA THR A 193 -14.01 -9.56 25.60
C THR A 193 -13.33 -10.00 24.31
N TRP A 194 -14.11 -10.38 23.30
CA TRP A 194 -13.57 -10.69 21.97
C TRP A 194 -12.80 -9.51 21.37
N LEU A 195 -13.26 -8.28 21.61
CA LEU A 195 -12.53 -7.07 21.22
C LEU A 195 -11.14 -7.01 21.87
N GLU A 196 -11.04 -7.20 23.19
CA GLU A 196 -9.75 -7.20 23.90
C GLU A 196 -8.82 -8.30 23.38
N ARG A 197 -9.35 -9.49 23.09
CA ARG A 197 -8.57 -10.57 22.51
C ARG A 197 -8.06 -10.22 21.11
N THR A 198 -8.91 -9.72 20.22
CA THR A 198 -8.53 -9.34 18.86
C THR A 198 -7.47 -8.23 18.87
N VAL A 199 -7.64 -7.21 19.71
CA VAL A 199 -6.63 -6.15 19.88
C VAL A 199 -5.29 -6.72 20.33
N ARG A 200 -5.29 -7.61 21.34
CA ARG A 200 -4.06 -8.25 21.84
C ARG A 200 -3.34 -9.03 20.73
N LEU A 201 -4.08 -9.86 19.98
CA LEU A 201 -3.52 -10.64 18.88
C LEU A 201 -2.92 -9.76 17.78
N LEU A 202 -3.56 -8.64 17.44
CA LEU A 202 -3.02 -7.69 16.47
C LEU A 202 -1.76 -7.01 17.01
N GLN A 203 -1.72 -6.61 18.29
CA GLN A 203 -0.55 -5.97 18.91
C GLN A 203 0.69 -6.86 18.98
N GLU A 204 0.55 -8.19 18.89
CA GLU A 204 1.69 -9.11 18.80
C GLU A 204 2.47 -8.98 17.47
N LEU A 205 1.82 -8.48 16.41
CA LEU A 205 2.36 -8.48 15.05
C LEU A 205 2.39 -7.09 14.40
N ALA A 206 1.44 -6.23 14.75
CA ALA A 206 1.28 -4.90 14.20
C ALA A 206 2.08 -3.88 15.02
N GLN A 207 2.71 -2.93 14.32
CA GLN A 207 3.47 -1.85 14.95
C GLN A 207 2.55 -0.85 15.68
N GLN A 208 1.31 -0.74 15.22
CA GLN A 208 0.28 0.08 15.82
C GLN A 208 -1.09 -0.57 15.59
N THR A 209 -1.99 -0.44 16.57
CA THR A 209 -3.36 -0.97 16.48
C THR A 209 -4.36 0.14 16.77
N VAL A 210 -5.41 0.20 15.96
CA VAL A 210 -6.55 1.11 16.13
C VAL A 210 -7.85 0.32 16.18
N ILE A 211 -8.87 0.95 16.75
CA ILE A 211 -10.25 0.45 16.73
C ILE A 211 -11.03 1.39 15.82
N ALA A 212 -11.75 0.87 14.83
CA ALA A 212 -12.52 1.71 13.89
C ALA A 212 -14.02 1.44 14.02
N GLY A 213 -14.78 2.52 14.09
CA GLY A 213 -16.24 2.52 14.17
C GLY A 213 -16.78 3.10 15.46
N ASN A 214 -18.09 3.29 15.50
CA ASN A 214 -18.80 4.01 16.57
C ASN A 214 -19.34 3.09 17.69
N GLY A 215 -18.80 1.88 17.82
CA GLY A 215 -19.14 0.97 18.92
C GLY A 215 -18.58 1.43 20.27
N TYR A 216 -19.04 0.78 21.34
CA TYR A 216 -18.52 1.04 22.68
C TYR A 216 -17.15 0.37 22.87
N VAL A 217 -16.17 1.11 23.39
CA VAL A 217 -14.84 0.59 23.71
C VAL A 217 -14.72 0.42 25.24
N PRO A 218 -14.40 -0.79 25.74
CA PRO A 218 -14.14 -1.02 27.16
C PRO A 218 -13.03 -0.11 27.72
N ALA A 219 -13.13 0.25 29.01
CA ALA A 219 -12.14 1.09 29.68
C ALA A 219 -10.71 0.51 29.66
N SER A 220 -10.57 -0.82 29.63
CA SER A 220 -9.31 -1.54 29.45
C SER A 220 -8.58 -1.23 28.13
N LEU A 221 -9.32 -0.76 27.12
CA LEU A 221 -8.80 -0.38 25.81
C LEU A 221 -8.81 1.14 25.59
N SER A 222 -8.99 1.94 26.64
CA SER A 222 -9.05 3.41 26.56
C SER A 222 -7.79 4.08 26.01
N THR A 223 -6.65 3.39 26.02
CA THR A 223 -5.38 3.87 25.43
C THR A 223 -5.27 3.58 23.94
N ILE A 224 -6.15 2.74 23.37
CA ILE A 224 -6.16 2.42 21.95
C ILE A 224 -6.95 3.49 21.21
N LEU A 225 -6.37 4.04 20.14
CA LEU A 225 -7.03 5.06 19.34
C LEU A 225 -8.30 4.49 18.70
N GLN A 226 -9.44 5.11 19.00
CA GLN A 226 -10.70 4.86 18.32
C GLN A 226 -10.90 5.86 17.17
N LEU A 227 -10.99 5.36 15.95
CA LEU A 227 -11.28 6.14 14.75
C LEU A 227 -12.79 6.12 14.47
N PRO A 228 -13.44 7.27 14.24
CA PRO A 228 -14.81 7.30 13.77
C PRO A 228 -14.91 6.74 12.35
N ASP A 229 -16.08 6.21 12.00
CA ASP A 229 -16.37 5.76 10.63
C ASP A 229 -16.14 6.87 9.59
N ALA A 230 -15.62 6.50 8.42
CA ALA A 230 -15.41 7.45 7.33
C ALA A 230 -16.75 8.10 6.91
N PRO A 231 -16.81 9.44 6.83
CA PRO A 231 -18.05 10.14 6.51
C PRO A 231 -18.52 9.80 5.10
N GLY A 232 -19.84 9.61 4.94
CA GLY A 232 -20.47 9.28 3.65
C GLY A 232 -20.26 7.84 3.18
N VAL A 233 -19.71 6.97 4.05
CA VAL A 233 -19.49 5.55 3.76
C VAL A 233 -20.28 4.71 4.76
N GLU A 234 -20.90 3.62 4.28
CA GLU A 234 -21.66 2.71 5.13
C GLU A 234 -20.90 1.40 5.40
N GLY A 235 -21.31 0.74 6.50
CA GLY A 235 -20.85 -0.61 6.83
C GLY A 235 -19.36 -0.71 7.16
N PRO A 236 -18.78 -1.93 7.10
CA PRO A 236 -17.39 -2.17 7.45
C PRO A 236 -16.38 -1.39 6.60
N LEU A 237 -16.76 -1.02 5.37
CA LEU A 237 -15.93 -0.21 4.48
C LEU A 237 -15.58 1.15 5.10
N ALA A 238 -16.51 1.72 5.88
CA ALA A 238 -16.30 3.01 6.53
C ALA A 238 -15.16 2.94 7.56
N GLY A 239 -15.07 1.86 8.34
CA GLY A 239 -13.98 1.64 9.28
C GLY A 239 -12.64 1.35 8.60
N ILE A 240 -12.65 0.57 7.52
CA ILE A 240 -11.44 0.29 6.72
C ILE A 240 -10.88 1.60 6.13
N LEU A 241 -11.75 2.40 5.50
CA LEU A 241 -11.34 3.68 4.92
C LEU A 241 -10.92 4.69 5.99
N ALA A 242 -11.56 4.71 7.16
CA ALA A 242 -11.12 5.56 8.27
C ALA A 242 -9.67 5.25 8.68
N ALA A 243 -9.33 3.97 8.85
CA ALA A 243 -7.97 3.54 9.16
C ALA A 243 -6.98 3.94 8.04
N MET A 244 -7.29 3.62 6.79
CA MET A 244 -6.40 3.93 5.66
C MET A 244 -6.23 5.44 5.41
N ARG A 245 -7.24 6.26 5.69
CA ARG A 245 -7.14 7.73 5.62
C ARG A 245 -6.30 8.29 6.77
N TRP A 246 -6.37 7.67 7.95
CA TRP A 246 -5.60 8.08 9.12
C TRP A 246 -4.10 7.78 8.97
N ALA A 247 -3.71 6.61 8.45
CA ALA A 247 -2.32 6.32 8.07
C ALA A 247 -2.20 5.94 6.58
N PRO A 248 -1.98 6.92 5.67
CA PRO A 248 -2.06 6.74 4.22
C PRO A 248 -0.89 5.99 3.58
N HIS A 249 0.09 5.58 4.38
CA HIS A 249 1.30 4.87 3.97
C HIS A 249 1.56 3.58 4.79
N ALA A 250 0.55 3.08 5.51
CA ALA A 250 0.62 1.84 6.26
C ALA A 250 -0.20 0.73 5.59
N SER A 251 0.33 -0.49 5.59
CA SER A 251 -0.45 -1.69 5.32
C SER A 251 -1.28 -2.05 6.56
N TRP A 252 -2.43 -2.69 6.37
CA TRP A 252 -3.42 -2.95 7.42
C TRP A 252 -3.80 -4.42 7.49
N LEU A 253 -3.68 -5.02 8.67
CA LEU A 253 -4.42 -6.20 9.05
C LEU A 253 -5.77 -5.75 9.60
N VAL A 254 -6.84 -6.02 8.86
CA VAL A 254 -8.21 -5.71 9.27
C VAL A 254 -8.82 -6.96 9.89
N ALA A 255 -9.43 -6.82 11.06
CA ALA A 255 -10.15 -7.88 11.76
C ALA A 255 -11.49 -7.36 12.30
N SER A 256 -12.57 -8.10 12.10
CA SER A 256 -13.83 -7.87 12.80
C SER A 256 -13.74 -8.32 14.26
N CYS A 257 -14.53 -7.69 15.12
CA CYS A 257 -14.64 -8.04 16.54
C CYS A 257 -15.39 -9.36 16.83
N ASP A 258 -16.01 -9.99 15.84
CA ASP A 258 -16.86 -11.20 15.97
C ASP A 258 -16.18 -12.50 15.48
N LEU A 259 -14.84 -12.54 15.58
CA LEU A 259 -13.98 -13.66 15.18
C LEU A 259 -13.38 -14.36 16.42
N PRO A 260 -14.14 -15.15 17.19
CA PRO A 260 -13.69 -15.71 18.46
C PRO A 260 -12.60 -16.78 18.30
N TRP A 261 -12.40 -17.30 17.10
CA TRP A 261 -11.35 -18.26 16.80
C TRP A 261 -10.13 -17.63 16.11
N LEU A 262 -10.08 -16.30 16.02
CA LEU A 262 -8.89 -15.61 15.51
C LEU A 262 -7.65 -16.04 16.30
N ALA A 263 -6.58 -16.32 15.56
CA ALA A 263 -5.31 -16.78 16.08
C ALA A 263 -4.14 -16.08 15.36
N THR A 264 -3.01 -15.96 16.05
CA THR A 264 -1.79 -15.30 15.54
C THR A 264 -1.29 -15.92 14.24
N ASP A 265 -1.46 -17.23 14.03
CA ASP A 265 -0.99 -17.90 12.80
C ASP A 265 -1.79 -17.51 11.54
N ALA A 266 -3.09 -17.24 11.68
CA ALA A 266 -3.88 -16.69 10.58
C ALA A 266 -3.43 -15.27 10.20
N LEU A 267 -3.12 -14.44 11.21
CA LEU A 267 -2.58 -13.09 10.99
C LEU A 267 -1.17 -13.13 10.35
N ARG A 268 -0.30 -14.04 10.79
CA ARG A 268 1.03 -14.25 10.17
C ARG A 268 0.91 -14.71 8.72
N TRP A 269 -0.05 -15.58 8.41
CA TRP A 269 -0.31 -16.00 7.04
C TRP A 269 -0.82 -14.84 6.16
N LEU A 270 -1.67 -13.96 6.68
CA LEU A 270 -2.04 -12.73 5.97
C LEU A 270 -0.81 -11.83 5.73
N LEU A 271 0.05 -11.63 6.72
CA LEU A 271 1.26 -10.83 6.58
C LEU A 271 2.28 -11.42 5.59
N SER A 272 2.34 -12.75 5.45
CA SER A 272 3.23 -13.39 4.48
C SER A 272 2.78 -13.21 3.03
N SER A 273 1.53 -12.79 2.80
CA SER A 273 1.01 -12.47 1.47
C SER A 273 1.46 -11.11 0.92
N ARG A 274 2.25 -10.34 1.69
CA ARG A 274 2.75 -9.02 1.31
C ARG A 274 3.84 -9.12 0.25
N ILE A 275 3.45 -9.09 -1.01
CA ILE A 275 4.35 -9.17 -2.17
C ILE A 275 4.05 -8.05 -3.18
N PRO A 276 5.05 -7.62 -3.98
CA PRO A 276 4.83 -6.63 -5.03
C PRO A 276 3.72 -7.05 -5.99
N GLY A 277 2.84 -6.10 -6.35
CA GLY A 277 1.70 -6.34 -7.23
C GLY A 277 0.43 -6.86 -6.54
N VAL A 278 0.48 -7.21 -5.24
CA VAL A 278 -0.69 -7.59 -4.44
C VAL A 278 -0.97 -6.50 -3.40
N TRP A 279 -2.01 -5.71 -3.63
CA TRP A 279 -2.40 -4.58 -2.80
C TRP A 279 -3.43 -4.95 -1.75
N ALA A 280 -4.20 -6.01 -1.94
CA ALA A 280 -5.06 -6.55 -0.92
C ALA A 280 -5.12 -8.07 -1.01
N THR A 281 -5.24 -8.74 0.13
CA THR A 281 -5.40 -10.19 0.24
C THR A 281 -6.67 -10.46 1.04
N LEU A 282 -7.71 -10.92 0.35
CA LEU A 282 -9.02 -11.25 0.92
C LEU A 282 -9.23 -12.76 0.79
N PRO A 283 -9.13 -13.55 1.86
CA PRO A 283 -9.15 -15.01 1.75
C PRO A 283 -10.47 -15.54 1.19
N MET A 284 -10.40 -16.51 0.27
CA MET A 284 -11.58 -17.23 -0.23
C MET A 284 -11.77 -18.51 0.58
N LEU A 285 -12.79 -18.56 1.43
CA LEU A 285 -13.02 -19.73 2.28
C LEU A 285 -13.61 -20.91 1.48
N PRO A 286 -13.30 -22.16 1.87
CA PRO A 286 -13.88 -23.33 1.21
C PRO A 286 -15.41 -23.31 1.27
N GLY A 287 -16.05 -23.36 0.10
CA GLY A 287 -17.51 -23.39 -0.03
C GLY A 287 -18.19 -22.01 -0.06
N GLU A 288 -17.44 -20.92 0.15
CA GLU A 288 -17.96 -19.56 0.02
C GLU A 288 -17.89 -19.05 -1.43
N VAL A 289 -18.83 -18.17 -1.79
CA VAL A 289 -18.90 -17.54 -3.12
C VAL A 289 -18.15 -16.21 -3.16
N HIS A 290 -17.97 -15.59 -1.99
CA HIS A 290 -17.33 -14.28 -1.86
C HIS A 290 -16.14 -14.37 -0.89
N PRO A 291 -15.05 -13.64 -1.18
CA PRO A 291 -13.89 -13.62 -0.29
C PRO A 291 -14.20 -12.81 0.96
N GLU A 292 -13.52 -13.12 2.06
CA GLU A 292 -13.74 -12.53 3.38
C GLU A 292 -12.93 -11.23 3.54
N PRO A 293 -13.58 -10.04 3.59
CA PRO A 293 -12.88 -8.76 3.67
C PRO A 293 -12.57 -8.31 5.11
N LEU A 294 -13.17 -8.93 6.12
CA LEU A 294 -13.13 -8.49 7.51
C LEU A 294 -12.16 -9.31 8.36
N LEU A 295 -11.44 -10.25 7.76
CA LEU A 295 -10.16 -10.76 8.27
C LEU A 295 -9.20 -10.87 7.07
N ALA A 296 -8.57 -9.74 6.75
CA ALA A 296 -7.86 -9.54 5.49
C ALA A 296 -6.67 -8.60 5.65
N HIS A 297 -5.80 -8.58 4.64
CA HIS A 297 -4.70 -7.63 4.54
C HIS A 297 -4.97 -6.61 3.44
N TYR A 298 -4.75 -5.32 3.73
CA TYR A 298 -4.86 -4.21 2.79
C TYR A 298 -3.58 -3.38 2.82
N ASP A 299 -2.78 -3.40 1.77
CA ASP A 299 -1.71 -2.45 1.57
C ASP A 299 -2.28 -1.04 1.34
N PHE A 300 -1.54 0.01 1.74
CA PHE A 300 -2.01 1.39 1.55
C PHE A 300 -2.32 1.73 0.08
N ARG A 301 -1.72 1.01 -0.88
CA ARG A 301 -2.03 1.13 -2.31
C ARG A 301 -3.46 0.74 -2.66
N ALA A 302 -4.08 -0.18 -1.91
CA ALA A 302 -5.48 -0.57 -2.15
C ALA A 302 -6.49 0.54 -1.84
N HIS A 303 -6.07 1.63 -1.19
CA HIS A 303 -6.96 2.71 -0.78
C HIS A 303 -7.79 3.28 -1.95
N HIS A 304 -7.17 3.57 -3.10
CA HIS A 304 -7.90 4.13 -4.23
C HIS A 304 -8.92 3.16 -4.81
N LEU A 305 -8.66 1.85 -4.77
CA LEU A 305 -9.63 0.84 -5.22
C LEU A 305 -10.87 0.83 -4.32
N LEU A 306 -10.69 1.01 -3.00
CA LEU A 306 -11.81 1.14 -2.07
C LEU A 306 -12.57 2.47 -2.25
N GLU A 307 -11.87 3.58 -2.49
CA GLU A 307 -12.49 4.87 -2.80
C GLU A 307 -13.27 4.83 -4.12
N GLU A 308 -12.79 4.09 -5.13
CA GLU A 308 -13.50 3.86 -6.39
C GLU A 308 -14.82 3.08 -6.18
N LEU A 309 -14.83 2.08 -5.28
CA LEU A 309 -16.08 1.40 -4.90
C LEU A 309 -17.08 2.39 -4.32
N VAL A 310 -16.66 3.21 -3.36
CA VAL A 310 -17.51 4.24 -2.73
C VAL A 310 -18.02 5.22 -3.78
N ALA A 311 -17.16 5.69 -4.68
CA ALA A 311 -17.54 6.61 -5.75
C ALA A 311 -18.58 6.01 -6.71
N SER A 312 -18.59 4.68 -6.87
CA SER A 312 -19.59 3.94 -7.64
C SER A 312 -20.89 3.61 -6.88
N GLY A 313 -20.97 3.98 -5.60
CA GLY A 313 -22.09 3.66 -4.71
C GLY A 313 -22.07 2.22 -4.16
N GLU A 314 -20.93 1.52 -4.28
CA GLU A 314 -20.73 0.19 -3.72
C GLU A 314 -20.04 0.29 -2.36
N PHE A 315 -20.66 -0.30 -1.33
CA PHE A 315 -20.18 -0.23 0.07
C PHE A 315 -19.74 -1.59 0.63
N CYS A 316 -19.85 -2.66 -0.14
CA CYS A 316 -19.35 -3.99 0.24
C CYS A 316 -17.85 -4.11 -0.07
N PRO A 317 -16.97 -4.19 0.95
CA PRO A 317 -15.52 -4.24 0.70
C PRO A 317 -15.08 -5.49 -0.07
N ALA A 318 -15.83 -6.60 0.00
CA ALA A 318 -15.51 -7.82 -0.73
C ALA A 318 -15.51 -7.61 -2.26
N ARG A 319 -16.20 -6.58 -2.76
CA ARG A 319 -16.26 -6.26 -4.20
C ARG A 319 -14.92 -5.79 -4.77
N ILE A 320 -13.99 -5.36 -3.93
CA ILE A 320 -12.64 -5.02 -4.38
C ILE A 320 -11.92 -6.22 -5.01
N ALA A 321 -12.34 -7.45 -4.70
CA ALA A 321 -11.77 -8.68 -5.25
C ALA A 321 -11.91 -8.81 -6.78
N ALA A 322 -12.81 -8.06 -7.41
CA ALA A 322 -12.90 -7.98 -8.87
C ALA A 322 -11.85 -7.03 -9.49
N GLY A 323 -11.21 -6.20 -8.66
CA GLY A 323 -10.23 -5.20 -9.07
C GLY A 323 -8.83 -5.79 -9.31
N PRO A 324 -7.97 -5.07 -10.07
CA PRO A 324 -6.59 -5.46 -10.25
C PRO A 324 -5.83 -5.43 -8.91
N HIS A 325 -4.75 -6.19 -8.81
CA HIS A 325 -3.89 -6.26 -7.62
C HIS A 325 -4.55 -6.78 -6.34
N VAL A 326 -5.71 -7.45 -6.43
CA VAL A 326 -6.33 -8.12 -5.29
C VAL A 326 -6.15 -9.63 -5.42
N ALA A 327 -5.62 -10.26 -4.39
CA ALA A 327 -5.46 -11.70 -4.30
C ALA A 327 -6.54 -12.31 -3.39
N THR A 328 -7.10 -13.44 -3.80
CA THR A 328 -8.08 -14.18 -3.00
C THR A 328 -7.67 -15.63 -2.75
N PRO A 329 -6.54 -15.86 -2.05
CA PRO A 329 -6.05 -17.21 -1.79
C PRO A 329 -6.99 -17.96 -0.83
N CYS A 330 -7.08 -19.27 -0.99
CA CYS A 330 -7.70 -20.14 0.01
C CYS A 330 -6.76 -20.28 1.22
N PRO A 331 -7.22 -20.04 2.47
CA PRO A 331 -6.38 -20.24 3.63
C PRO A 331 -6.05 -21.74 3.80
N PRO A 332 -4.87 -22.08 4.35
CA PRO A 332 -4.55 -23.45 4.71
C PRO A 332 -5.67 -24.08 5.56
N PRO A 333 -6.06 -25.35 5.34
CA PRO A 333 -7.21 -25.95 6.02
C PRO A 333 -7.17 -25.85 7.56
N HIS A 334 -5.98 -25.95 8.16
CA HIS A 334 -5.80 -25.82 9.61
C HIS A 334 -6.03 -24.40 10.13
N LEU A 335 -5.93 -23.36 9.28
CA LEU A 335 -6.17 -21.96 9.63
C LEU A 335 -7.60 -21.50 9.33
N ALA A 336 -8.33 -22.18 8.45
CA ALA A 336 -9.66 -21.75 7.99
C ALA A 336 -10.67 -21.48 9.13
N HIS A 337 -10.51 -22.15 10.28
CA HIS A 337 -11.35 -21.93 11.46
C HIS A 337 -11.25 -20.50 12.02
N ALA A 338 -10.14 -19.78 11.80
CA ALA A 338 -9.93 -18.42 12.28
C ALA A 338 -10.88 -17.39 11.67
N TRP A 339 -11.45 -17.70 10.49
CA TRP A 339 -12.41 -16.84 9.78
C TRP A 339 -13.87 -17.12 10.14
N ARG A 340 -14.14 -18.05 11.08
CA ARG A 340 -15.52 -18.31 11.52
C ARG A 340 -16.04 -17.14 12.34
N THR A 341 -17.17 -16.59 11.91
CA THR A 341 -17.87 -15.51 12.60
C THR A 341 -18.93 -16.07 13.55
N VAL A 342 -19.25 -15.32 14.61
CA VAL A 342 -20.37 -15.63 15.49
C VAL A 342 -21.45 -14.56 15.40
N ASN A 343 -22.61 -14.96 14.89
CA ASN A 343 -23.74 -14.08 14.65
C ASN A 343 -24.86 -14.23 15.67
N THR A 344 -25.04 -15.40 16.26
CA THR A 344 -26.04 -15.76 17.27
C THR A 344 -25.41 -16.52 18.43
N GLN A 345 -26.06 -16.54 19.60
CA GLN A 345 -25.57 -17.30 20.77
C GLN A 345 -25.53 -18.82 20.50
N ALA A 346 -26.33 -19.32 19.55
CA ALA A 346 -26.32 -20.71 19.12
C ALA A 346 -25.04 -21.07 18.34
N ASP A 347 -24.38 -20.10 17.70
CA ASP A 347 -23.18 -20.34 16.89
C ASP A 347 -21.94 -20.67 17.74
N LEU A 348 -21.98 -20.41 19.06
CA LEU A 348 -20.86 -20.67 19.97
C LEU A 348 -20.63 -22.16 20.23
N GLY A 349 -21.61 -23.02 19.97
CA GLY A 349 -21.55 -24.45 20.31
C GLY A 349 -21.30 -24.70 21.81
N PRO A 350 -21.19 -25.97 22.25
CA PRO A 350 -20.91 -26.31 23.65
C PRO A 350 -19.50 -25.90 24.11
N ALA A 351 -18.56 -25.70 23.18
CA ALA A 351 -17.17 -25.33 23.47
C ALA A 351 -16.93 -23.81 23.57
N GLY A 352 -17.84 -22.95 23.09
CA GLY A 352 -17.68 -21.48 23.14
C GLY A 352 -18.11 -20.82 24.46
N LEU A 353 -18.57 -21.61 25.44
CA LEU A 353 -18.97 -21.14 26.77
C LEU A 353 -17.95 -21.48 27.87
N VAL A 354 -16.94 -22.29 27.57
CA VAL A 354 -15.94 -22.72 28.54
C VAL A 354 -14.58 -22.63 27.87
N HIS A 355 -13.92 -21.48 28.03
CA HIS A 355 -12.50 -21.31 28.36
C HIS A 355 -12.16 -19.83 28.47
#